data_AF-A0A0P0F473-F1
#
_entry.id   AF-A0A0P0F473-F1
#
_cell.length_a   1.000
_cell.length_b   1.000
_cell.length_c   1.000
_cell.angle_alpha   90.00
_cell.angle_beta   90.00
_cell.angle_gamma   90.00
#
_symmetry.space_group_name_H-M   'P 1'
#
loop_
_entity.id
_entity.type
_entity.pdbx_description
1 polymer ?
#
loop_
_entity_poly.entity_id
_entity_poly.type
_entity_poly.pdbx_seq_one_letter_code
_entity_poly.pdbx_strand_id
1 'polypeptide(L)'
;MEKNIFKLDNEQLKAIVCSFRDKTEEGLKTENAEIQCIPTFIAPKTTHIKGKSLVLDLGGTNYRVAIVDFDKATPTVHPNNGWKKDMSIMKSVGYTREELFKELADMIIGIKREEEMPIGYCFSYPAESVPGGDAKLLRWTKGVDIKEMVGEFIGKPLLDYLNERNKIKFTGIKVVNDTIASLFAGLTDNSYDAYIGLIVGTGTNMATFIPADKIEKLDQSCNAHGLIPVNLESGNFHPPFLTAVDDTVDAISGNPGKQRFEKAVSGMYLGDILKTAFPLEEFEEKFDAQKLTSIMNYPDIYKDVYVQVAQWIYGRSAQLVAASLTGLIMLLKSYNKDIRKVCLVAEGSLFWSENRKDKNYNILVMEKLRELLQLFGLEDIEVDIKSMNNANLIGTGIAALS
;
A
#
# COMPACT_ATOMS: atom_id res chain seq x y z
N MET A 1 23.63 21.06 12.75
CA MET A 1 24.14 19.67 12.79
C MET A 1 25.32 19.60 11.82
N GLU A 2 26.54 19.30 12.29
CA GLU A 2 27.76 19.42 11.47
C GLU A 2 27.97 18.27 10.46
N LYS A 3 27.27 17.14 10.62
CA LYS A 3 27.38 15.96 9.75
C LYS A 3 25.99 15.42 9.40
N ASN A 4 25.83 14.95 8.16
CA ASN A 4 24.63 14.23 7.74
C ASN A 4 24.65 12.80 8.32
N ILE A 5 23.97 12.60 9.45
CA ILE A 5 23.81 11.30 10.11
C ILE A 5 22.83 10.36 9.37
N PHE A 6 22.04 10.90 8.44
CA PHE A 6 21.05 10.16 7.65
C PHE A 6 21.60 9.65 6.33
N LYS A 7 22.86 9.99 6.01
CA LYS A 7 23.51 9.57 4.76
C LYS A 7 23.74 8.06 4.77
N LEU A 8 23.22 7.40 3.74
CA LEU A 8 23.54 6.01 3.41
C LEU A 8 24.52 5.97 2.23
N ASP A 9 25.59 5.19 2.36
CA ASP A 9 26.48 4.88 1.24
C ASP A 9 26.00 3.67 0.43
N ASN A 10 26.67 3.39 -0.70
CA ASN A 10 26.23 2.34 -1.61
C ASN A 10 26.41 0.92 -1.03
N GLU A 11 27.36 0.70 -0.12
CA GLU A 11 27.52 -0.60 0.53
C GLU A 11 26.43 -0.83 1.57
N GLN A 12 26.07 0.21 2.34
CA GLN A 12 24.92 0.19 3.24
C GLN A 12 23.62 -0.08 2.48
N LEU A 13 23.40 0.61 1.35
CA LEU A 13 22.22 0.40 0.52
C LEU A 13 22.16 -1.01 -0.05
N LYS A 14 23.26 -1.56 -0.58
CA LYS A 14 23.32 -2.96 -1.03
C LYS A 14 22.96 -3.95 0.08
N ALA A 15 23.44 -3.72 1.30
CA ALA A 15 23.10 -4.56 2.45
C ALA A 15 21.60 -4.46 2.81
N ILE A 16 20.99 -3.27 2.68
CA ILE A 16 19.52 -3.11 2.83
C ILE A 16 18.77 -3.88 1.73
N VAL A 17 19.22 -3.79 0.47
CA VAL A 17 18.64 -4.53 -0.67
C VAL A 17 18.63 -6.04 -0.39
N CYS A 18 19.80 -6.60 -0.04
CA CYS A 18 19.93 -8.03 0.27
C CYS A 18 19.05 -8.43 1.47
N SER A 19 19.06 -7.64 2.55
CA SER A 19 18.24 -7.90 3.73
C SER A 19 16.75 -7.93 3.38
N PHE A 20 16.25 -6.96 2.60
CA PHE A 20 14.84 -6.91 2.21
C PHE A 20 14.45 -8.14 1.37
N ARG A 21 15.30 -8.53 0.41
CA ARG A 21 15.11 -9.73 -0.41
C ARG A 21 15.00 -10.97 0.46
N ASP A 22 15.96 -11.17 1.37
CA ASP A 22 16.06 -12.36 2.21
C ASP A 22 14.89 -12.43 3.20
N LYS A 23 14.48 -11.29 3.78
CA LYS A 23 13.31 -11.19 4.67
C LYS A 23 11.99 -11.44 3.93
N THR A 24 11.89 -11.04 2.67
CA THR A 24 10.72 -11.35 1.84
C THR A 24 10.67 -12.85 1.54
N GLU A 25 11.80 -13.47 1.21
CA GLU A 25 11.87 -14.91 0.97
C GLU A 25 11.54 -15.72 2.26
N GLU A 26 12.03 -15.29 3.42
CA GLU A 26 11.67 -15.85 4.73
C GLU A 26 10.15 -15.78 4.97
N GLY A 27 9.53 -14.65 4.63
CA GLY A 27 8.09 -14.42 4.77
C GLY A 27 7.21 -15.28 3.86
N LEU A 28 7.72 -15.70 2.71
CA LEU A 28 7.05 -16.66 1.83
C LEU A 28 7.15 -18.11 2.35
N LYS A 29 8.10 -18.38 3.25
CA LYS A 29 8.36 -19.71 3.81
C LYS A 29 7.72 -19.94 5.18
N THR A 30 7.55 -18.88 5.97
CA THR A 30 7.15 -18.99 7.37
C THR A 30 6.05 -18.00 7.74
N GLU A 31 5.18 -18.42 8.67
CA GLU A 31 4.19 -17.53 9.26
C GLU A 31 4.83 -16.62 10.32
N ASN A 32 4.26 -15.42 10.50
CA ASN A 32 4.72 -14.41 11.47
C ASN A 32 6.17 -13.92 11.27
N ALA A 33 6.71 -14.03 10.05
CA ALA A 33 8.01 -13.46 9.69
C ALA A 33 8.03 -11.93 9.77
N GLU A 34 9.20 -11.32 9.71
CA GLU A 34 9.35 -9.86 9.79
C GLU A 34 8.59 -9.13 8.67
N ILE A 35 8.74 -9.60 7.42
CA ILE A 35 7.88 -9.26 6.27
C ILE A 35 6.88 -10.40 6.12
N GLN A 36 5.59 -10.10 6.32
CA GLN A 36 4.59 -11.15 6.52
C GLN A 36 4.25 -11.91 5.24
N CYS A 37 4.33 -11.29 4.06
CA CYS A 37 4.00 -11.92 2.78
C CYS A 37 2.65 -12.68 2.81
N ILE A 38 1.56 -11.98 3.08
CA ILE A 38 0.20 -12.52 3.24
C ILE A 38 -0.43 -12.79 1.86
N PRO A 39 -0.72 -14.05 1.50
CA PRO A 39 -1.41 -14.38 0.25
C PRO A 39 -2.90 -13.97 0.31
N THR A 40 -3.44 -13.38 -0.76
CA THR A 40 -4.84 -12.91 -0.75
C THR A 40 -5.87 -13.90 -1.29
N PHE A 41 -5.44 -15.06 -1.79
CA PHE A 41 -6.29 -16.11 -2.38
C PHE A 41 -7.21 -15.64 -3.52
N ILE A 42 -6.88 -14.53 -4.18
CA ILE A 42 -7.57 -14.02 -5.38
C ILE A 42 -6.70 -14.34 -6.59
N ALA A 43 -7.11 -15.31 -7.41
CA ALA A 43 -6.37 -15.66 -8.62
C ALA A 43 -6.54 -14.55 -9.67
N PRO A 44 -5.49 -13.81 -10.04
CA PRO A 44 -5.63 -12.63 -10.88
C PRO A 44 -6.02 -13.00 -12.31
N LYS A 45 -7.04 -12.34 -12.85
CA LYS A 45 -7.27 -12.32 -14.30
C LYS A 45 -6.24 -11.41 -14.97
N THR A 46 -5.17 -12.01 -15.47
CA THR A 46 -4.04 -11.29 -16.10
C THR A 46 -4.29 -10.91 -17.56
N THR A 47 -5.33 -11.46 -18.21
CA THR A 47 -5.66 -11.16 -19.61
C THR A 47 -7.15 -10.95 -19.80
N HIS A 48 -7.52 -10.00 -20.66
CA HIS A 48 -8.89 -9.77 -21.14
C HIS A 48 -9.91 -9.54 -20.01
N ILE A 49 -9.57 -8.68 -19.06
CA ILE A 49 -10.50 -8.19 -18.03
C ILE A 49 -11.67 -7.50 -18.74
N LYS A 50 -12.88 -8.04 -18.58
CA LYS A 50 -14.13 -7.55 -19.18
C LYS A 50 -15.26 -7.57 -18.16
N GLY A 51 -16.28 -6.77 -18.41
CA GLY A 51 -17.44 -6.62 -17.55
C GLY A 51 -17.32 -5.45 -16.59
N LYS A 52 -18.30 -5.36 -15.69
CA LYS A 52 -18.46 -4.28 -14.71
C LYS A 52 -18.42 -4.83 -13.31
N SER A 53 -17.90 -4.04 -12.39
CA SER A 53 -17.88 -4.35 -10.96
C SER A 53 -18.29 -3.13 -10.15
N LEU A 54 -19.04 -3.36 -9.06
CA LEU A 54 -19.21 -2.34 -8.05
C LEU A 54 -17.97 -2.32 -7.16
N VAL A 55 -17.42 -1.15 -6.89
CA VAL A 55 -16.23 -0.97 -6.07
C VAL A 55 -16.57 -0.13 -4.86
N LEU A 56 -16.21 -0.67 -3.70
CA LEU A 56 -16.30 -0.05 -2.39
C LEU A 56 -14.88 0.23 -1.90
N ASP A 57 -14.60 1.45 -1.48
CA ASP A 57 -13.31 1.80 -0.88
C ASP A 57 -13.54 2.50 0.45
N LEU A 58 -13.31 1.79 1.55
CA LEU A 58 -13.50 2.26 2.90
C LEU A 58 -12.15 2.55 3.58
N GLY A 59 -11.89 3.83 3.80
CA GLY A 59 -10.79 4.32 4.62
C GLY A 59 -11.25 4.74 6.03
N GLY A 60 -10.37 5.42 6.77
CA GLY A 60 -10.64 5.86 8.14
C GLY A 60 -11.57 7.06 8.28
N THR A 61 -11.88 7.75 7.18
CA THR A 61 -12.70 8.96 7.16
C THR A 61 -13.50 9.06 5.88
N ASN A 62 -13.01 8.50 4.77
CA ASN A 62 -13.69 8.58 3.49
C ASN A 62 -14.14 7.19 3.06
N TYR A 63 -15.36 7.12 2.55
CA TYR A 63 -15.89 5.99 1.81
C TYR A 63 -16.17 6.42 0.38
N ARG A 64 -15.79 5.57 -0.58
CA ARG A 64 -16.07 5.78 -2.00
C ARG A 64 -16.84 4.61 -2.58
N VAL A 65 -17.79 4.92 -3.46
CA VAL A 65 -18.52 3.91 -4.25
C VAL A 65 -18.49 4.30 -5.72
N ALA A 66 -18.15 3.35 -6.58
CA ALA A 66 -18.20 3.52 -8.03
C ALA A 66 -18.52 2.20 -8.73
N ILE A 67 -19.07 2.28 -9.94
CA ILE A 67 -18.99 1.20 -10.92
C ILE A 67 -17.71 1.41 -11.73
N VAL A 68 -16.92 0.37 -11.89
CA VAL A 68 -15.81 0.34 -12.83
C VAL A 68 -16.19 -0.56 -14.00
N ASP A 69 -16.06 -0.03 -15.21
CA ASP A 69 -16.39 -0.69 -16.46
C ASP A 69 -15.12 -0.96 -17.26
N PHE A 70 -14.87 -2.24 -17.54
CA PHE A 70 -13.69 -2.75 -18.24
C PHE A 70 -14.00 -3.19 -19.68
N ASP A 71 -15.19 -2.92 -20.22
CA ASP A 71 -15.54 -3.30 -21.59
C ASP A 71 -14.90 -2.40 -22.65
N LYS A 72 -14.29 -1.29 -22.22
CA LYS A 72 -13.53 -0.35 -23.05
C LYS A 72 -12.04 -0.60 -22.94
N ALA A 73 -11.28 -0.10 -23.92
CA ALA A 73 -9.82 -0.19 -23.92
C ALA A 73 -9.17 0.48 -22.69
N THR A 74 -9.78 1.55 -22.18
CA THR A 74 -9.41 2.18 -20.91
C THR A 74 -10.59 2.04 -19.95
N PRO A 75 -10.37 1.53 -18.72
CA PRO A 75 -11.44 1.36 -17.77
C PRO A 75 -12.06 2.71 -17.40
N THR A 76 -13.39 2.74 -17.27
CA THR A 76 -14.13 3.94 -16.90
C THR A 76 -14.75 3.80 -15.51
N VAL A 77 -14.61 4.85 -14.69
CA VAL A 77 -15.12 4.90 -13.31
C VAL A 77 -16.35 5.82 -13.29
N HIS A 78 -17.49 5.27 -12.84
CA HIS A 78 -18.77 5.96 -12.81
C HIS A 78 -19.40 5.91 -11.41
N PRO A 79 -19.71 7.06 -10.79
CA PRO A 79 -19.41 8.43 -11.24
C PRO A 79 -17.90 8.71 -11.19
N ASN A 80 -17.45 9.78 -11.87
CA ASN A 80 -16.03 10.12 -11.92
C ASN A 80 -15.44 10.27 -10.50
N ASN A 81 -14.31 9.61 -10.21
CA ASN A 81 -13.67 9.49 -8.89
C ASN A 81 -14.52 8.83 -7.78
N GLY A 82 -15.65 8.22 -8.13
CA GLY A 82 -16.62 7.65 -7.21
C GLY A 82 -17.38 8.70 -6.41
N TRP A 83 -18.57 8.33 -5.93
CA TRP A 83 -19.24 9.14 -4.92
C TRP A 83 -18.54 8.98 -3.60
N LYS A 84 -18.36 10.09 -2.88
CA LYS A 84 -17.63 10.14 -1.62
C LYS A 84 -18.58 10.46 -0.48
N LYS A 85 -18.36 9.82 0.66
CA LYS A 85 -19.08 10.08 1.90
C LYS A 85 -18.08 10.13 3.05
N ASP A 86 -18.27 11.11 3.93
CA ASP A 86 -17.55 11.15 5.20
C ASP A 86 -18.12 10.05 6.11
N MET A 87 -17.25 9.15 6.54
CA MET A 87 -17.52 8.04 7.44
C MET A 87 -16.92 8.26 8.82
N SER A 88 -16.52 9.48 9.19
CA SER A 88 -16.01 9.79 10.53
C SER A 88 -16.99 9.42 11.65
N ILE A 89 -18.29 9.33 11.35
CA ILE A 89 -19.31 8.84 12.27
C ILE A 89 -19.01 7.43 12.82
N MET A 90 -18.28 6.60 12.06
CA MET A 90 -17.91 5.24 12.48
C MET A 90 -16.92 5.20 13.66
N LYS A 91 -16.36 6.36 14.04
CA LYS A 91 -15.48 6.54 15.21
C LYS A 91 -16.26 6.85 16.49
N SER A 92 -17.58 7.03 16.39
CA SER A 92 -18.42 7.31 17.55
C SER A 92 -18.47 6.10 18.49
N VAL A 93 -18.55 6.38 19.78
CA VAL A 93 -18.60 5.32 20.81
C VAL A 93 -19.89 4.53 20.65
N GLY A 94 -19.76 3.20 20.56
CA GLY A 94 -20.91 2.30 20.43
C GLY A 94 -21.44 2.15 19.00
N TYR A 95 -20.74 2.69 17.99
CA TYR A 95 -21.08 2.48 16.59
C TYR A 95 -21.06 0.99 16.22
N THR A 96 -22.10 0.56 15.51
CA THR A 96 -22.37 -0.85 15.22
C THR A 96 -22.09 -1.20 13.76
N ARG A 97 -21.95 -2.50 13.50
CA ARG A 97 -21.87 -3.10 12.15
C ARG A 97 -23.14 -2.85 11.35
N GLU A 98 -24.31 -2.91 11.98
CA GLU A 98 -25.58 -2.61 11.30
C GLU A 98 -25.60 -1.16 10.81
N GLU A 99 -25.17 -0.22 11.65
CA GLU A 99 -25.05 1.19 11.24
C GLU A 99 -24.04 1.36 10.11
N LEU A 100 -22.86 0.72 10.21
CA LEU A 100 -21.89 0.73 9.11
C LEU A 100 -22.53 0.19 7.82
N PHE A 101 -23.14 -0.99 7.85
CA PHE A 101 -23.73 -1.62 6.67
C PHE A 101 -24.84 -0.77 6.05
N LYS A 102 -25.67 -0.12 6.89
CA LYS A 102 -26.66 0.84 6.43
C LYS A 102 -26.01 2.03 5.72
N GLU A 103 -25.01 2.67 6.33
CA GLU A 103 -24.32 3.82 5.71
C GLU A 103 -23.64 3.46 4.38
N LEU A 104 -23.09 2.25 4.27
CA LEU A 104 -22.50 1.71 3.04
C LEU A 104 -23.58 1.43 1.99
N ALA A 105 -24.70 0.81 2.38
CA ALA A 105 -25.81 0.44 1.50
C ALA A 105 -26.55 1.66 0.92
N ASP A 106 -26.76 2.71 1.72
CA ASP A 106 -27.46 3.92 1.29
C ASP A 106 -26.79 4.58 0.08
N MET A 107 -25.45 4.58 0.03
CA MET A 107 -24.69 5.06 -1.13
C MET A 107 -24.85 4.17 -2.36
N ILE A 108 -24.91 2.85 -2.15
CA ILE A 108 -25.03 1.86 -3.22
C ILE A 108 -26.40 1.94 -3.88
N ILE A 109 -27.47 2.24 -3.12
CA ILE A 109 -28.84 2.42 -3.65
C ILE A 109 -28.90 3.56 -4.68
N GLY A 110 -28.12 4.62 -4.48
CA GLY A 110 -28.06 5.73 -5.44
C GLY A 110 -27.44 5.32 -6.78
N ILE A 111 -26.59 4.28 -6.80
CA ILE A 111 -25.92 3.82 -8.01
C ILE A 111 -26.88 2.95 -8.81
N LYS A 112 -27.33 3.48 -9.95
CA LYS A 112 -28.17 2.74 -10.89
C LYS A 112 -27.40 1.55 -11.45
N ARG A 113 -27.91 0.35 -11.18
CA ARG A 113 -27.43 -0.92 -11.73
C ARG A 113 -28.52 -1.50 -12.62
N GLU A 114 -28.14 -2.02 -13.78
CA GLU A 114 -29.05 -2.65 -14.75
C GLU A 114 -28.96 -4.18 -14.72
N GLU A 115 -27.84 -4.72 -14.23
CA GLU A 115 -27.53 -6.14 -14.21
C GLU A 115 -26.82 -6.54 -12.90
N GLU A 116 -26.78 -7.84 -12.61
CA GLU A 116 -26.00 -8.39 -11.51
C GLU A 116 -24.50 -8.21 -11.78
N MET A 117 -23.72 -7.94 -10.74
CA MET A 117 -22.27 -7.73 -10.84
C MET A 117 -21.57 -8.12 -9.55
N PRO A 118 -20.25 -8.41 -9.57
CA PRO A 118 -19.49 -8.64 -8.35
C PRO A 118 -19.15 -7.32 -7.64
N ILE A 119 -18.81 -7.44 -6.36
CA ILE A 119 -18.30 -6.34 -5.53
C ILE A 119 -16.80 -6.53 -5.30
N GLY A 120 -16.02 -5.49 -5.57
CA GLY A 120 -14.68 -5.34 -5.02
C GLY A 120 -14.73 -4.42 -3.81
N TYR A 121 -14.15 -4.84 -2.71
CA TYR A 121 -14.15 -4.09 -1.47
C TYR A 121 -12.71 -3.83 -1.00
N CYS A 122 -12.20 -2.63 -1.31
CA CYS A 122 -10.98 -2.12 -0.71
C CYS A 122 -11.26 -1.75 0.75
N PHE A 123 -10.73 -2.57 1.65
CA PHE A 123 -10.90 -2.43 3.08
C PHE A 123 -9.55 -2.11 3.72
N SER A 124 -9.32 -0.82 3.98
CA SER A 124 -8.01 -0.30 4.41
C SER A 124 -7.78 -0.43 5.92
N TYR A 125 -7.98 -1.64 6.46
CA TYR A 125 -7.73 -2.00 7.86
C TYR A 125 -7.04 -3.36 7.95
N PRO A 126 -6.29 -3.65 9.04
CA PRO A 126 -5.65 -4.95 9.23
C PRO A 126 -6.65 -6.09 9.17
N ALA A 127 -6.51 -6.96 8.17
CA ALA A 127 -7.38 -8.10 7.94
C ALA A 127 -6.57 -9.30 7.45
N GLU A 128 -7.03 -10.50 7.79
CA GLU A 128 -6.49 -11.77 7.32
C GLU A 128 -7.29 -12.21 6.10
N SER A 129 -6.65 -12.34 4.95
CA SER A 129 -7.29 -12.88 3.74
C SER A 129 -7.61 -14.36 3.92
N VAL A 130 -8.77 -14.77 3.43
CA VAL A 130 -9.22 -16.17 3.50
C VAL A 130 -9.50 -16.74 2.10
N PRO A 131 -9.51 -18.08 1.93
CA PRO A 131 -9.91 -18.70 0.68
C PRO A 131 -11.28 -18.20 0.20
N GLY A 132 -11.40 -17.98 -1.11
CA GLY A 132 -12.60 -17.40 -1.72
C GLY A 132 -12.55 -15.88 -1.89
N GLY A 133 -11.51 -15.21 -1.35
CA GLY A 133 -11.27 -13.78 -1.53
C GLY A 133 -12.04 -12.88 -0.56
N ASP A 134 -12.55 -13.44 0.55
CA ASP A 134 -13.01 -12.66 1.70
C ASP A 134 -11.83 -12.38 2.66
N ALA A 135 -12.06 -11.63 3.71
CA ALA A 135 -11.10 -11.41 4.78
C ALA A 135 -11.78 -11.35 6.15
N LYS A 136 -11.03 -11.69 7.20
CA LYS A 136 -11.44 -11.51 8.59
C LYS A 136 -10.75 -10.29 9.19
N LEU A 137 -11.52 -9.43 9.86
CA LEU A 137 -10.93 -8.26 10.50
C LEU A 137 -10.09 -8.69 11.71
N LEU A 138 -8.82 -8.27 11.75
CA LEU A 138 -7.95 -8.56 12.89
C LEU A 138 -8.11 -7.53 14.00
N ARG A 139 -8.15 -6.25 13.63
CA ARG A 139 -8.37 -5.13 14.55
C ARG A 139 -8.73 -3.87 13.79
N TRP A 140 -9.53 -3.02 14.41
CA TRP A 140 -9.71 -1.67 13.92
C TRP A 140 -8.49 -0.79 14.19
N THR A 141 -8.32 0.23 13.34
CA THR A 141 -7.31 1.28 13.48
C THR A 141 -7.98 2.63 13.17
N LYS A 142 -7.21 3.73 13.15
CA LYS A 142 -7.69 5.05 12.74
C LYS A 142 -8.85 5.59 13.61
N GLY A 143 -8.95 5.13 14.87
CA GLY A 143 -9.95 5.56 15.85
C GLY A 143 -11.32 4.91 15.72
N VAL A 144 -11.45 3.87 14.89
CA VAL A 144 -12.68 3.07 14.76
C VAL A 144 -12.69 1.98 15.83
N ASP A 145 -13.86 1.64 16.39
CA ASP A 145 -14.01 0.56 17.38
C ASP A 145 -15.38 -0.16 17.27
N ILE A 146 -15.60 -0.87 16.16
CA ILE A 146 -16.80 -1.70 15.95
C ILE A 146 -16.50 -3.13 16.41
N LYS A 147 -16.61 -3.37 17.72
CA LYS A 147 -16.13 -4.60 18.39
C LYS A 147 -16.65 -5.90 17.80
N GLU A 148 -17.91 -5.92 17.39
CA GLU A 148 -18.59 -7.11 16.86
C GLU A 148 -18.10 -7.55 15.46
N MET A 149 -17.26 -6.75 14.79
CA MET A 149 -16.64 -7.15 13.52
C MET A 149 -15.27 -7.80 13.70
N VAL A 150 -14.64 -7.67 14.87
CA VAL A 150 -13.29 -8.21 15.09
C VAL A 150 -13.35 -9.74 15.14
N GLY A 151 -12.54 -10.40 14.30
CA GLY A 151 -12.53 -11.85 14.10
C GLY A 151 -13.55 -12.37 13.09
N GLU A 152 -14.48 -11.51 12.65
CA GLU A 152 -15.57 -11.87 11.73
C GLU A 152 -15.20 -11.60 10.27
N PHE A 153 -15.90 -12.27 9.35
CA PHE A 153 -15.80 -12.02 7.92
C PHE A 153 -16.29 -10.61 7.57
N ILE A 154 -15.59 -9.95 6.65
CA ILE A 154 -15.87 -8.58 6.23
C ILE A 154 -16.83 -8.55 5.04
N GLY A 155 -16.56 -9.37 4.04
CA GLY A 155 -17.25 -9.37 2.75
C GLY A 155 -18.60 -10.07 2.81
N LYS A 156 -18.63 -11.35 3.17
CA LYS A 156 -19.86 -12.17 3.08
C LYS A 156 -21.04 -11.57 3.85
N PRO A 157 -20.90 -11.08 5.10
CA PRO A 157 -22.02 -10.47 5.81
C PRO A 157 -22.54 -9.20 5.13
N LEU A 158 -21.66 -8.38 4.53
CA LEU A 158 -22.06 -7.20 3.77
C LEU A 158 -22.76 -7.59 2.47
N LEU A 159 -22.25 -8.61 1.76
CA LEU A 159 -22.88 -9.13 0.54
C LEU A 159 -24.31 -9.60 0.81
N ASP A 160 -24.51 -10.35 1.90
CA ASP A 160 -25.83 -10.84 2.30
C ASP A 160 -26.76 -9.68 2.66
N TYR A 161 -26.28 -8.74 3.48
CA TYR A 161 -26.99 -7.53 3.85
C TYR A 161 -27.51 -6.74 2.63
N LEU A 162 -26.63 -6.55 1.64
CA LEU A 162 -26.95 -5.85 0.41
C LEU A 162 -27.93 -6.66 -0.45
N ASN A 163 -27.72 -7.97 -0.58
CA ASN A 163 -28.59 -8.82 -1.37
C ASN A 163 -30.00 -8.93 -0.79
N GLU A 164 -30.21 -8.85 0.52
CA GLU A 164 -31.55 -8.80 1.11
C GLU A 164 -32.32 -7.51 0.72
N ARG A 165 -31.60 -6.40 0.54
CA ARG A 165 -32.18 -5.05 0.35
C ARG A 165 -32.24 -4.59 -1.10
N ASN A 166 -31.62 -5.30 -2.02
CA ASN A 166 -31.59 -4.95 -3.44
C ASN A 166 -32.39 -5.94 -4.30
N LYS A 167 -33.11 -5.43 -5.31
CA LYS A 167 -33.78 -6.27 -6.31
C LYS A 167 -32.77 -6.97 -7.21
N ILE A 168 -31.80 -6.21 -7.72
CA ILE A 168 -30.68 -6.71 -8.52
C ILE A 168 -29.57 -7.16 -7.57
N LYS A 169 -29.27 -8.46 -7.55
CA LYS A 169 -28.31 -9.05 -6.63
C LYS A 169 -26.87 -8.80 -7.08
N PHE A 170 -25.96 -9.02 -6.15
CA PHE A 170 -24.53 -9.09 -6.38
C PHE A 170 -24.11 -10.55 -6.43
N THR A 171 -23.24 -10.89 -7.37
CA THR A 171 -22.81 -12.28 -7.63
C THR A 171 -21.74 -12.77 -6.67
N GLY A 172 -21.04 -11.86 -6.00
CA GLY A 172 -19.97 -12.16 -5.05
C GLY A 172 -19.31 -10.90 -4.52
N ILE A 173 -18.38 -11.08 -3.58
CA ILE A 173 -17.58 -10.01 -3.01
C ILE A 173 -16.13 -10.47 -2.83
N LYS A 174 -15.19 -9.58 -3.16
CA LYS A 174 -13.75 -9.77 -2.94
C LYS A 174 -13.24 -8.64 -2.07
N VAL A 175 -12.58 -8.96 -0.96
CA VAL A 175 -12.02 -8.00 -0.03
C VAL A 175 -10.52 -7.89 -0.27
N VAL A 176 -10.04 -6.68 -0.54
CA VAL A 176 -8.63 -6.38 -0.80
C VAL A 176 -8.13 -5.24 0.07
N ASN A 177 -6.83 -5.24 0.34
CA ASN A 177 -6.13 -4.08 0.90
C ASN A 177 -5.78 -3.07 -0.22
N ASP A 178 -5.54 -1.81 0.14
CA ASP A 178 -5.18 -0.72 -0.79
C ASP A 178 -3.96 -1.03 -1.66
N THR A 179 -2.92 -1.64 -1.10
CA THR A 179 -1.68 -2.00 -1.79
C THR A 179 -1.92 -3.11 -2.81
N ILE A 180 -2.80 -4.06 -2.48
CA ILE A 180 -3.26 -5.10 -3.42
C ILE A 180 -4.10 -4.48 -4.52
N ALA A 181 -4.98 -3.52 -4.21
CA ALA A 181 -5.70 -2.78 -5.23
C ALA A 181 -4.74 -2.04 -6.17
N SER A 182 -3.72 -1.34 -5.68
CA SER A 182 -2.70 -0.72 -6.54
C SER A 182 -1.99 -1.75 -7.43
N LEU A 183 -1.64 -2.92 -6.88
CA LEU A 183 -1.05 -4.03 -7.64
C LEU A 183 -1.95 -4.48 -8.80
N PHE A 184 -3.23 -4.74 -8.52
CA PHE A 184 -4.20 -5.17 -9.51
C PHE A 184 -4.44 -4.10 -10.59
N ALA A 185 -4.39 -2.81 -10.24
CA ALA A 185 -4.54 -1.73 -11.22
C ALA A 185 -3.46 -1.79 -12.31
N GLY A 186 -2.27 -2.30 -11.99
CA GLY A 186 -1.19 -2.53 -12.96
C GLY A 186 -1.59 -3.47 -14.09
N LEU A 187 -2.48 -4.43 -13.83
CA LEU A 187 -2.96 -5.41 -14.83
C LEU A 187 -3.80 -4.81 -15.96
N THR A 188 -4.12 -3.52 -15.89
CA THR A 188 -4.72 -2.79 -17.02
C THR A 188 -3.80 -2.71 -18.23
N ASP A 189 -2.49 -2.84 -18.03
CA ASP A 189 -1.47 -2.86 -19.07
C ASP A 189 -0.72 -4.18 -19.00
N ASN A 190 -1.08 -5.13 -19.85
CA ASN A 190 -0.51 -6.48 -19.85
C ASN A 190 0.82 -6.60 -20.59
N SER A 191 1.46 -5.48 -20.93
CA SER A 191 2.75 -5.45 -21.63
C SER A 191 3.97 -5.62 -20.70
N TYR A 192 3.74 -5.76 -19.40
CA TYR A 192 4.78 -5.93 -18.37
C TYR A 192 4.90 -7.39 -17.92
N ASP A 193 6.12 -7.77 -17.52
CA ASP A 193 6.46 -9.11 -17.06
C ASP A 193 6.19 -9.31 -15.56
N ALA A 194 6.24 -8.22 -14.79
CA ALA A 194 5.98 -8.20 -13.36
C ALA A 194 5.31 -6.90 -12.91
N TYR A 195 4.61 -6.95 -11.79
CA TYR A 195 3.82 -5.84 -11.25
C TYR A 195 4.08 -5.68 -9.76
N ILE A 196 4.22 -4.43 -9.31
CA ILE A 196 4.39 -4.07 -7.92
C ILE A 196 3.37 -2.97 -7.58
N GLY A 197 2.57 -3.21 -6.55
CA GLY A 197 1.79 -2.17 -5.87
C GLY A 197 2.62 -1.57 -4.76
N LEU A 198 2.69 -0.24 -4.68
CA LEU A 198 3.46 0.48 -3.68
C LEU A 198 2.61 1.59 -3.05
N ILE A 199 2.57 1.62 -1.72
CA ILE A 199 2.03 2.75 -0.97
C ILE A 199 3.18 3.47 -0.27
N VAL A 200 3.33 4.77 -0.49
CA VAL A 200 4.17 5.66 0.33
C VAL A 200 3.39 6.96 0.60
N GLY A 201 2.68 6.97 1.73
CA GLY A 201 1.83 8.08 2.17
C GLY A 201 1.96 8.27 3.68
N THR A 202 0.84 8.29 4.41
CA THR A 202 0.85 8.24 5.88
C THR A 202 1.53 6.97 6.38
N GLY A 203 1.25 5.82 5.75
CA GLY A 203 1.96 4.56 5.95
C GLY A 203 2.78 4.16 4.73
N THR A 204 3.37 2.97 4.77
CA THR A 204 3.99 2.36 3.59
C THR A 204 3.75 0.86 3.54
N ASN A 205 3.61 0.34 2.32
CA ASN A 205 3.49 -1.09 2.08
C ASN A 205 3.81 -1.43 0.62
N MET A 206 4.09 -2.71 0.36
CA MET A 206 4.34 -3.26 -0.97
C MET A 206 3.52 -4.53 -1.19
N ALA A 207 3.10 -4.76 -2.42
CA ALA A 207 2.47 -6.00 -2.84
C ALA A 207 2.98 -6.41 -4.23
N THR A 208 3.02 -7.70 -4.51
CA THR A 208 3.39 -8.23 -5.82
C THR A 208 2.72 -9.58 -6.09
N PHE A 209 2.83 -10.07 -7.33
CA PHE A 209 2.39 -11.41 -7.70
C PHE A 209 3.55 -12.39 -7.55
N ILE A 210 3.34 -13.45 -6.77
CA ILE A 210 4.32 -14.52 -6.55
C ILE A 210 3.79 -15.84 -7.11
N PRO A 211 4.59 -16.62 -7.85
CA PRO A 211 4.18 -17.96 -8.27
C PRO A 211 3.81 -18.83 -7.05
N ALA A 212 2.70 -19.55 -7.12
CA ALA A 212 2.18 -20.34 -6.01
C ALA A 212 3.21 -21.36 -5.46
N ASP A 213 4.05 -21.94 -6.33
CA ASP A 213 5.10 -22.89 -5.96
C ASP A 213 6.29 -22.26 -5.19
N LYS A 214 6.33 -20.93 -5.08
CA LYS A 214 7.34 -20.18 -4.30
C LYS A 214 6.82 -19.73 -2.94
N ILE A 215 5.56 -20.04 -2.60
CA ILE A 215 4.95 -19.71 -1.32
C ILE A 215 4.87 -20.99 -0.48
N GLU A 216 5.96 -21.37 0.19
CA GLU A 216 6.05 -22.65 0.90
C GLU A 216 5.08 -22.75 2.09
N LYS A 217 4.70 -21.60 2.68
CA LYS A 217 3.71 -21.57 3.77
C LYS A 217 2.26 -21.73 3.33
N LEU A 218 1.99 -21.65 2.03
CA LEU A 218 0.64 -21.79 1.51
C LEU A 218 0.17 -23.23 1.71
N ASP A 219 -1.00 -23.40 2.31
CA ASP A 219 -1.55 -24.72 2.59
C ASP A 219 -1.77 -25.50 1.27
N GLN A 220 -1.13 -26.67 1.17
CA GLN A 220 -1.24 -27.56 0.03
C GLN A 220 -2.68 -27.98 -0.27
N SER A 221 -3.58 -27.94 0.73
CA SER A 221 -5.01 -28.20 0.56
C SER A 221 -5.73 -27.18 -0.34
N CYS A 222 -5.16 -25.97 -0.49
CA CYS A 222 -5.76 -24.89 -1.28
C CYS A 222 -5.63 -25.09 -2.79
N ASN A 223 -4.83 -26.08 -3.23
CA ASN A 223 -4.54 -26.37 -4.65
C ASN A 223 -4.27 -25.11 -5.49
N ALA A 224 -3.50 -24.17 -4.92
CA ALA A 224 -3.22 -22.89 -5.55
C ALA A 224 -2.23 -23.05 -6.70
N HIS A 225 -2.51 -22.40 -7.83
CA HIS A 225 -1.70 -22.46 -9.03
C HIS A 225 -1.56 -21.07 -9.65
N GLY A 226 -0.52 -20.90 -10.48
CA GLY A 226 -0.27 -19.64 -11.17
C GLY A 226 0.26 -18.56 -10.23
N LEU A 227 -0.06 -17.30 -10.54
CA LEU A 227 0.35 -16.14 -9.76
C LEU A 227 -0.62 -15.89 -8.62
N ILE A 228 -0.10 -15.67 -7.42
CA ILE A 228 -0.86 -15.32 -6.22
C ILE A 228 -0.51 -13.88 -5.84
N PRO A 229 -1.49 -12.99 -5.63
CA PRO A 229 -1.21 -11.67 -5.09
C PRO A 229 -0.81 -11.81 -3.63
N VAL A 230 0.32 -11.22 -3.27
CA VAL A 230 0.89 -11.27 -1.93
C VAL A 230 1.05 -9.85 -1.41
N ASN A 231 0.42 -9.57 -0.27
CA ASN A 231 0.61 -8.35 0.48
C ASN A 231 1.83 -8.54 1.40
N LEU A 232 2.89 -7.77 1.22
CA LEU A 232 4.12 -7.99 1.99
C LEU A 232 3.97 -7.56 3.45
N GLU A 233 3.08 -6.63 3.78
CA GLU A 233 3.09 -5.89 5.05
C GLU A 233 4.51 -5.38 5.36
N SER A 234 5.15 -4.80 4.35
CA SER A 234 6.58 -4.49 4.36
C SER A 234 6.97 -3.40 5.35
N GLY A 235 6.00 -2.68 5.92
CA GLY A 235 6.22 -1.66 6.95
C GLY A 235 6.97 -2.18 8.18
N ASN A 236 6.84 -3.48 8.48
CA ASN A 236 7.49 -4.12 9.63
C ASN A 236 8.94 -4.58 9.39
N PHE A 237 9.44 -4.50 8.15
CA PHE A 237 10.86 -4.68 7.86
C PHE A 237 11.73 -3.80 8.77
N HIS A 238 12.88 -4.29 9.20
CA HIS A 238 13.87 -3.56 9.97
C HIS A 238 15.12 -3.33 9.10
N PRO A 239 15.22 -2.18 8.42
CA PRO A 239 16.40 -1.85 7.64
C PRO A 239 17.66 -1.84 8.52
N PRO A 240 18.77 -2.43 8.08
CA PRO A 240 20.05 -2.17 8.72
C PRO A 240 20.42 -0.69 8.57
N PHE A 241 21.27 -0.19 9.47
CA PHE A 241 21.79 1.19 9.47
C PHE A 241 20.78 2.30 9.74
N LEU A 242 19.65 2.00 10.38
CA LEU A 242 18.87 3.03 11.06
C LEU A 242 19.71 3.70 12.17
N THR A 243 19.36 4.94 12.48
CA THR A 243 20.09 5.81 13.41
C THR A 243 19.46 5.77 14.81
N ALA A 244 20.18 6.28 15.81
CA ALA A 244 19.62 6.46 17.16
C ALA A 244 18.40 7.40 17.20
N VAL A 245 18.25 8.27 16.20
CA VAL A 245 17.04 9.10 16.04
C VAL A 245 15.84 8.20 15.73
N ASP A 246 16.01 7.21 14.85
CA ASP A 246 14.94 6.26 14.51
C ASP A 246 14.59 5.37 15.71
N ASP A 247 15.58 4.97 16.51
CA ASP A 247 15.35 4.22 17.75
C ASP A 247 14.53 5.02 18.77
N THR A 248 14.79 6.32 18.86
CA THR A 248 14.05 7.20 19.77
C THR A 248 12.61 7.39 19.30
N VAL A 249 12.38 7.62 17.99
CA VAL A 249 11.03 7.69 17.40
C VAL A 249 10.27 6.38 17.63
N ASP A 250 10.93 5.23 17.47
CA ASP A 250 10.32 3.93 17.75
C ASP A 250 9.94 3.75 19.22
N ALA A 251 10.83 4.13 20.14
CA ALA A 251 10.62 3.99 21.58
C ALA A 251 9.42 4.80 22.11
N ILE A 252 9.17 5.98 21.54
CA ILE A 252 8.05 6.86 21.93
C ILE A 252 6.75 6.60 21.14
N SER A 253 6.79 5.71 20.14
CA SER A 253 5.62 5.39 19.32
C SER A 253 4.59 4.55 20.08
N GLY A 254 3.36 4.48 19.54
CA GLY A 254 2.30 3.62 20.09
C GLY A 254 2.54 2.11 19.92
N ASN A 255 3.60 1.71 19.22
CA ASN A 255 3.94 0.32 18.92
C ASN A 255 5.47 0.09 18.85
N PRO A 256 6.21 0.26 19.96
CA PRO A 256 7.67 0.08 19.96
C PRO A 256 8.11 -1.28 19.43
N GLY A 257 9.19 -1.31 18.66
CA GLY A 257 9.75 -2.50 18.04
C GLY A 257 8.99 -3.02 16.81
N LYS A 258 7.90 -2.37 16.40
CA LYS A 258 7.10 -2.75 15.22
C LYS A 258 7.14 -1.65 14.16
N GLN A 259 6.83 -1.98 12.91
CA GLN A 259 6.71 -1.01 11.82
C GLN A 259 8.00 -0.17 11.61
N ARG A 260 9.17 -0.77 11.78
CA ARG A 260 10.46 -0.05 11.78
C ARG A 260 10.76 0.62 10.43
N PHE A 261 10.48 -0.06 9.31
CA PHE A 261 10.61 0.51 7.97
C PHE A 261 9.61 1.64 7.75
N GLU A 262 8.34 1.44 8.14
CA GLU A 262 7.33 2.49 8.03
C GLU A 262 7.70 3.75 8.81
N LYS A 263 8.20 3.61 10.04
CA LYS A 263 8.71 4.72 10.84
C LYS A 263 9.87 5.46 10.19
N ALA A 264 10.72 4.75 9.45
CA ALA A 264 11.87 5.34 8.78
C ALA A 264 11.52 6.08 7.47
N VAL A 265 10.39 5.75 6.82
CA VAL A 265 10.07 6.22 5.46
C VAL A 265 8.76 6.98 5.33
N SER A 266 7.73 6.68 6.14
CA SER A 266 6.37 7.13 5.88
C SER A 266 6.11 8.54 6.38
N GLY A 267 5.14 9.19 5.75
CA GLY A 267 4.78 10.55 6.04
C GLY A 267 4.23 10.80 7.44
N MET A 268 3.81 9.75 8.16
CA MET A 268 3.44 9.86 9.57
C MET A 268 4.64 10.20 10.46
N TYR A 269 5.83 9.68 10.14
CA TYR A 269 6.97 9.68 11.08
C TYR A 269 8.15 10.54 10.63
N LEU A 270 8.25 10.93 9.35
CA LEU A 270 9.38 11.77 8.91
C LEU A 270 9.47 13.09 9.67
N GLY A 271 8.34 13.63 10.11
CA GLY A 271 8.31 14.82 10.95
C GLY A 271 8.78 14.57 12.39
N ASP A 272 8.46 13.42 12.98
CA ASP A 272 8.97 13.00 14.29
C ASP A 272 10.47 12.72 14.26
N ILE A 273 11.00 12.19 13.16
CA ILE A 273 12.45 12.05 12.93
C ILE A 273 13.12 13.43 12.94
N LEU A 274 12.53 14.43 12.28
CA LEU A 274 13.07 15.79 12.30
C LEU A 274 13.07 16.37 13.72
N LYS A 275 11.95 16.29 14.44
CA LYS A 275 11.86 16.75 15.84
C LYS A 275 12.92 16.10 16.73
N THR A 276 13.05 14.79 16.61
CA THR A 276 14.00 14.00 17.41
C THR A 276 15.45 14.32 17.08
N ALA A 277 15.76 14.77 15.85
CA ALA A 277 17.07 15.28 15.49
C ALA A 277 17.42 16.64 16.15
N PHE A 278 16.43 17.33 16.73
CA PHE A 278 16.57 18.63 17.41
C PHE A 278 15.89 18.63 18.79
N PRO A 279 16.34 17.81 19.75
CA PRO A 279 15.64 17.57 21.02
C PRO A 279 15.59 18.79 21.97
N LEU A 280 16.38 19.83 21.71
CA LEU A 280 16.44 21.05 22.51
C LEU A 280 15.58 22.19 21.93
N GLU A 281 14.87 21.95 20.84
CA GLU A 281 14.06 22.95 20.14
C GLU A 281 12.57 22.64 20.33
N GLU A 282 11.75 23.67 20.51
CA GLU A 282 10.31 23.53 20.63
C GLU A 282 9.67 23.47 19.23
N PHE A 283 9.07 22.33 18.90
CA PHE A 283 8.24 22.14 17.71
C PHE A 283 6.77 21.98 18.11
N GLU A 284 5.85 22.31 17.19
CA GLU A 284 4.41 22.02 17.36
C GLU A 284 4.16 20.53 17.66
N GLU A 285 3.19 20.21 18.53
CA GLU A 285 2.88 18.83 18.94
C GLU A 285 2.58 17.91 17.74
N LYS A 286 1.88 18.39 16.71
CA LYS A 286 1.66 17.65 15.45
C LYS A 286 2.60 18.13 14.36
N PHE A 287 3.42 17.21 13.84
CA PHE A 287 4.43 17.53 12.83
C PHE A 287 4.62 16.32 11.93
N ASP A 288 3.91 16.30 10.81
CA ASP A 288 3.92 15.21 9.84
C ASP A 288 4.77 15.56 8.61
N ALA A 289 4.76 14.70 7.59
CA ALA A 289 5.48 14.98 6.34
C ALA A 289 4.90 16.12 5.51
N GLN A 290 3.67 16.59 5.74
CA GLN A 290 3.21 17.83 5.10
C GLN A 290 3.97 19.02 5.68
N LYS A 291 4.26 19.00 6.99
CA LYS A 291 5.13 20.01 7.60
C LYS A 291 6.57 19.87 7.14
N LEU A 292 7.09 18.65 7.02
CA LEU A 292 8.44 18.40 6.48
C LEU A 292 8.59 18.92 5.04
N THR A 293 7.64 18.58 4.15
CA THR A 293 7.62 19.10 2.78
C THR A 293 7.39 20.61 2.74
N SER A 294 6.61 21.17 3.67
CA SER A 294 6.47 22.63 3.83
C SER A 294 7.80 23.30 4.19
N ILE A 295 8.59 22.71 5.10
CA ILE A 295 9.92 23.21 5.45
C ILE A 295 10.85 23.24 4.23
N MET A 296 10.80 22.18 3.42
CA MET A 296 11.60 22.09 2.19
C MET A 296 11.12 23.07 1.11
N ASN A 297 9.81 23.30 1.01
CA ASN A 297 9.21 24.13 -0.04
C ASN A 297 9.24 25.63 0.24
N TYR A 298 9.32 26.03 1.51
CA TYR A 298 9.34 27.43 1.94
C TYR A 298 10.59 27.69 2.79
N PRO A 299 11.81 27.52 2.24
CA PRO A 299 13.04 27.59 3.03
C PRO A 299 13.25 28.95 3.70
N ASP A 300 12.78 30.04 3.08
CA ASP A 300 13.01 31.42 3.53
C ASP A 300 12.36 31.76 4.88
N ILE A 301 11.41 30.93 5.36
CA ILE A 301 10.70 31.13 6.63
C ILE A 301 11.15 30.17 7.74
N TYR A 302 12.15 29.31 7.48
CA TYR A 302 12.67 28.34 8.45
C TYR A 302 14.19 28.52 8.64
N LYS A 303 14.73 28.03 9.76
CA LYS A 303 16.18 27.99 9.98
C LYS A 303 16.83 27.10 8.91
N ASP A 304 17.93 27.55 8.29
CA ASP A 304 18.65 26.80 7.24
C ASP A 304 18.96 25.35 7.64
N VAL A 305 19.33 25.15 8.91
CA VAL A 305 19.63 23.82 9.45
C VAL A 305 18.42 22.88 9.43
N TYR A 306 17.20 23.40 9.61
CA TYR A 306 15.97 22.57 9.54
C TYR A 306 15.66 22.17 8.11
N VAL A 307 15.83 23.10 7.16
CA VAL A 307 15.65 22.83 5.74
C VAL A 307 16.62 21.75 5.27
N GLN A 308 17.89 21.88 5.65
CA GLN A 308 18.93 20.92 5.29
C GLN A 308 18.65 19.53 5.88
N VAL A 309 18.29 19.43 7.15
CA VAL A 309 17.99 18.12 7.78
C VAL A 309 16.71 17.51 7.23
N ALA A 310 15.68 18.32 6.93
CA ALA A 310 14.46 17.85 6.27
C ALA A 310 14.77 17.23 4.89
N GLN A 311 15.64 17.86 4.09
CA GLN A 311 16.12 17.32 2.82
C GLN A 311 16.87 15.99 3.01
N TRP A 312 17.70 15.86 4.04
CA TRP A 312 18.41 14.61 4.33
C TRP A 312 17.45 13.47 4.70
N ILE A 313 16.44 13.74 5.53
CA ILE A 313 15.43 12.77 5.92
C ILE A 313 14.58 12.33 4.71
N TYR A 314 14.14 13.29 3.90
CA TYR A 314 13.36 13.04 2.69
C TYR A 314 14.14 12.20 1.67
N GLY A 315 15.41 12.55 1.43
CA GLY A 315 16.30 11.80 0.56
C GLY A 315 16.57 10.39 1.08
N ARG A 316 16.86 10.22 2.38
CA ARG A 316 17.05 8.89 2.99
C ARG A 316 15.79 8.03 2.86
N SER A 317 14.61 8.59 3.11
CA SER A 317 13.34 7.88 2.94
C SER A 317 13.20 7.33 1.51
N ALA A 318 13.44 8.16 0.49
CA ALA A 318 13.41 7.72 -0.91
C ALA A 318 14.45 6.63 -1.22
N GLN A 319 15.65 6.72 -0.66
CA GLN A 319 16.70 5.70 -0.81
C GLN A 319 16.30 4.36 -0.19
N LEU A 320 15.69 4.37 0.99
CA LEU A 320 15.18 3.17 1.66
C LEU A 320 14.08 2.50 0.84
N VAL A 321 13.13 3.26 0.29
CA VAL A 321 12.09 2.73 -0.61
C VAL A 321 12.71 2.13 -1.86
N ALA A 322 13.66 2.83 -2.50
CA ALA A 322 14.36 2.33 -3.69
C ALA A 322 15.15 1.03 -3.41
N ALA A 323 15.81 0.94 -2.25
CA ALA A 323 16.54 -0.27 -1.86
C ALA A 323 15.59 -1.46 -1.65
N SER A 324 14.48 -1.27 -0.95
CA SER A 324 13.47 -2.31 -0.76
C SER A 324 12.84 -2.77 -2.09
N LEU A 325 12.52 -1.83 -2.99
CA LEU A 325 12.05 -2.15 -4.35
C LEU A 325 13.08 -2.97 -5.14
N THR A 326 14.36 -2.60 -5.04
CA THR A 326 15.46 -3.35 -5.68
C THR A 326 15.51 -4.78 -5.15
N GLY A 327 15.39 -4.96 -3.83
CA GLY A 327 15.40 -6.28 -3.20
C GLY A 327 14.23 -7.15 -3.66
N LEU A 328 13.05 -6.56 -3.79
CA LEU A 328 11.87 -7.23 -4.33
C LEU A 328 12.04 -7.62 -5.80
N ILE A 329 12.52 -6.70 -6.65
CA ILE A 329 12.77 -6.97 -8.08
C ILE A 329 13.82 -8.07 -8.26
N MET A 330 14.88 -8.06 -7.44
CA MET A 330 15.88 -9.14 -7.41
C MET A 330 15.25 -10.49 -7.09
N LEU A 331 14.35 -10.55 -6.11
CA LEU A 331 13.62 -11.78 -5.77
C LEU A 331 12.77 -12.26 -6.96
N LEU A 332 11.97 -11.37 -7.55
CA LEU A 332 11.11 -11.70 -8.69
C LEU A 332 11.92 -12.21 -9.89
N LYS A 333 13.04 -11.54 -10.20
CA LYS A 333 13.99 -11.93 -11.26
C LYS A 333 14.62 -13.31 -11.00
N SER A 334 14.82 -13.67 -9.73
CA SER A 334 15.33 -15.00 -9.37
C SER A 334 14.31 -16.10 -9.64
N TYR A 335 13.02 -15.81 -9.52
CA TYR A 335 11.93 -16.73 -9.83
C TYR A 335 11.63 -16.82 -11.32
N ASN A 336 11.77 -15.71 -12.05
CA ASN A 336 11.61 -15.65 -13.49
C ASN A 336 12.72 -14.79 -14.13
N LYS A 337 13.68 -15.46 -14.79
CA LYS A 337 14.82 -14.83 -15.45
C LYS A 337 14.43 -13.96 -16.65
N ASP A 338 13.22 -14.17 -17.18
CA ASP A 338 12.73 -13.48 -18.37
C ASP A 338 12.13 -12.11 -18.06
N ILE A 339 11.92 -11.75 -16.79
CA ILE A 339 11.44 -10.41 -16.39
C ILE A 339 12.40 -9.33 -16.91
N ARG A 340 11.94 -8.47 -17.82
CA ARG A 340 12.66 -7.27 -18.28
C ARG A 340 11.89 -6.00 -17.99
N LYS A 341 10.56 -6.05 -17.91
CA LYS A 341 9.70 -4.88 -17.70
C LYS A 341 8.85 -5.04 -16.43
N VAL A 342 9.01 -4.11 -15.50
CA VAL A 342 8.28 -4.09 -14.23
C VAL A 342 7.37 -2.87 -14.19
N CYS A 343 6.07 -3.10 -14.02
CA CYS A 343 5.09 -2.05 -13.76
C CYS A 343 5.05 -1.76 -12.26
N LEU A 344 5.34 -0.52 -11.87
CA LEU A 344 5.23 -0.03 -10.50
C LEU A 344 4.05 0.93 -10.41
N VAL A 345 2.95 0.48 -9.82
CA VAL A 345 1.80 1.34 -9.51
C VAL A 345 1.97 1.86 -8.09
N ALA A 346 2.32 3.14 -7.99
CA ALA A 346 2.57 3.80 -6.71
C ALA A 346 1.43 4.74 -6.33
N GLU A 347 0.97 4.66 -5.09
CA GLU A 347 0.03 5.58 -4.47
C GLU A 347 0.62 6.17 -3.18
N GLY A 348 -0.05 7.20 -2.65
CA GLY A 348 0.32 7.84 -1.39
C GLY A 348 0.84 9.27 -1.57
N SER A 349 0.50 10.11 -0.60
CA SER A 349 0.75 11.55 -0.64
C SER A 349 2.23 11.91 -0.63
N LEU A 350 3.08 11.11 0.03
CA LEU A 350 4.51 11.34 0.09
C LEU A 350 5.20 10.94 -1.22
N PHE A 351 4.79 9.82 -1.82
CA PHE A 351 5.37 9.38 -3.10
C PHE A 351 5.21 10.44 -4.20
N TRP A 352 4.05 11.08 -4.23
CA TRP A 352 3.69 12.09 -5.21
C TRP A 352 3.89 13.53 -4.69
N SER A 353 4.61 13.73 -3.59
CA SER A 353 4.82 15.07 -3.05
C SER A 353 5.76 15.91 -3.92
N GLU A 354 5.42 17.19 -4.06
CA GLU A 354 6.24 18.16 -4.76
C GLU A 354 7.33 18.76 -3.86
N ASN A 355 8.53 18.86 -4.41
CA ASN A 355 9.61 19.66 -3.87
C ASN A 355 9.91 20.80 -4.86
N ARG A 356 9.60 22.03 -4.50
CA ARG A 356 9.72 23.21 -5.37
C ARG A 356 11.16 23.66 -5.59
N LYS A 357 12.09 23.19 -4.76
CA LYS A 357 13.49 23.63 -4.73
C LYS A 357 14.46 22.54 -5.17
N ASP A 358 13.99 21.30 -5.35
CA ASP A 358 14.80 20.15 -5.78
C ASP A 358 13.88 19.06 -6.40
N LYS A 359 14.33 17.82 -6.54
CA LYS A 359 13.57 16.70 -7.13
C LYS A 359 12.40 16.25 -6.24
N ASN A 360 11.30 15.90 -6.89
CA ASN A 360 10.14 15.26 -6.25
C ASN A 360 10.50 13.85 -5.74
N TYR A 361 9.72 13.34 -4.79
CA TYR A 361 10.01 12.06 -4.11
C TYR A 361 10.12 10.90 -5.10
N ASN A 362 9.15 10.76 -6.00
CA ASN A 362 9.13 9.73 -7.03
C ASN A 362 10.37 9.75 -7.94
N ILE A 363 10.91 10.94 -8.24
CA ILE A 363 12.13 11.08 -9.04
C ILE A 363 13.34 10.57 -8.27
N LEU A 364 13.47 10.93 -6.98
CA LEU A 364 14.56 10.44 -6.12
C LEU A 364 14.54 8.92 -5.98
N VAL A 365 13.35 8.33 -5.79
CA VAL A 365 13.18 6.88 -5.75
C VAL A 365 13.64 6.25 -7.06
N MET A 366 13.23 6.77 -8.21
CA MET A 366 13.58 6.19 -9.52
C MET A 366 15.07 6.29 -9.85
N GLU A 367 15.69 7.42 -9.58
CA GLU A 367 17.12 7.58 -9.83
C GLU A 367 17.92 6.61 -8.98
N LYS A 368 17.59 6.51 -7.68
CA LYS A 368 18.28 5.57 -6.79
C LYS A 368 17.98 4.12 -7.13
N LEU A 369 16.76 3.79 -7.54
CA LEU A 369 16.38 2.43 -7.98
C LEU A 369 17.21 2.02 -9.20
N ARG A 370 17.34 2.89 -10.21
CA ARG A 370 18.16 2.62 -11.41
C ARG A 370 19.63 2.42 -11.06
N GLU A 371 20.18 3.26 -10.18
CA GLU A 371 21.55 3.11 -9.69
C GLU A 371 21.75 1.76 -8.99
N LEU A 372 20.82 1.37 -8.10
CA LEU A 372 20.93 0.11 -7.38
C LEU A 372 20.77 -1.10 -8.31
N LEU A 373 19.84 -1.07 -9.27
CA LEU A 373 19.71 -2.12 -10.29
C LEU A 373 21.03 -2.29 -11.06
N GLN A 374 21.68 -1.21 -11.48
CA GLN A 374 22.99 -1.26 -12.12
C GLN A 374 24.06 -1.87 -11.20
N LEU A 375 24.10 -1.47 -9.92
CA LEU A 375 25.05 -2.01 -8.95
C LEU A 375 24.89 -3.52 -8.70
N PHE A 376 23.71 -4.07 -8.98
CA PHE A 376 23.40 -5.50 -8.91
C PHE A 376 23.44 -6.20 -10.28
N GLY A 377 23.87 -5.52 -11.35
CA GLY A 377 23.95 -6.09 -12.71
C GLY A 377 22.57 -6.41 -13.32
N LEU A 378 21.55 -5.63 -12.95
CA LEU A 378 20.16 -5.72 -13.41
C LEU A 378 19.77 -4.54 -14.31
N GLU A 379 20.73 -3.96 -15.01
CA GLU A 379 20.51 -2.86 -15.97
C GLU A 379 19.62 -3.23 -17.16
N ASP A 380 19.38 -4.52 -17.39
CA ASP A 380 18.44 -5.03 -18.39
C ASP A 380 16.95 -4.93 -17.95
N ILE A 381 16.70 -4.58 -16.69
CA ILE A 381 15.34 -4.41 -16.15
C ILE A 381 14.92 -2.95 -16.24
N GLU A 382 13.86 -2.71 -17.00
CA GLU A 382 13.13 -1.45 -17.08
C GLU A 382 12.01 -1.42 -16.04
N VAL A 383 11.98 -0.37 -15.21
CA VAL A 383 10.91 -0.14 -14.22
C VAL A 383 10.15 1.12 -14.59
N ASP A 384 8.85 0.97 -14.80
CA ASP A 384 7.96 2.08 -15.13
C ASP A 384 7.04 2.41 -13.96
N ILE A 385 7.14 3.64 -13.44
CA ILE A 385 6.15 4.16 -12.50
C ILE A 385 4.92 4.61 -13.28
N LYS A 386 3.78 3.98 -13.03
CA LYS A 386 2.48 4.43 -13.57
C LYS A 386 1.79 5.32 -12.56
N SER A 387 1.59 6.59 -12.91
CA SER A 387 0.60 7.43 -12.26
C SER A 387 -0.76 7.08 -12.84
N MET A 388 -1.66 6.57 -12.00
CA MET A 388 -2.98 6.11 -12.43
C MET A 388 -4.07 6.82 -11.64
N ASN A 389 -4.96 7.50 -12.37
CA ASN A 389 -6.16 8.07 -11.77
C ASN A 389 -7.05 6.93 -11.27
N ASN A 390 -7.43 6.98 -9.99
CA ASN A 390 -8.28 5.98 -9.35
C ASN A 390 -7.69 4.55 -9.37
N ALA A 391 -6.37 4.39 -9.31
CA ALA A 391 -5.70 3.09 -9.21
C ALA A 391 -6.40 2.13 -8.23
N ASN A 392 -6.56 2.56 -6.98
CA ASN A 392 -7.26 1.78 -5.97
C ASN A 392 -8.68 1.33 -6.42
N LEU A 393 -9.50 2.21 -7.02
CA LEU A 393 -10.83 1.79 -7.49
C LEU A 393 -10.74 0.80 -8.65
N ILE A 394 -9.87 1.07 -9.63
CA ILE A 394 -9.68 0.23 -10.81
C ILE A 394 -9.20 -1.16 -10.40
N GLY A 395 -8.12 -1.24 -9.62
CA GLY A 395 -7.58 -2.53 -9.20
C GLY A 395 -8.51 -3.32 -8.29
N THR A 396 -9.27 -2.64 -7.43
CA THR A 396 -10.34 -3.30 -6.66
C THR A 396 -11.41 -3.89 -7.58
N GLY A 397 -11.76 -3.21 -8.68
CA GLY A 397 -12.68 -3.73 -9.68
C GLY A 397 -12.14 -4.96 -10.42
N ILE A 398 -10.83 -4.96 -10.75
CA ILE A 398 -10.18 -6.12 -11.36
C ILE A 398 -10.17 -7.31 -10.39
N ALA A 399 -9.89 -7.07 -9.11
CA ALA A 399 -9.95 -8.10 -8.08
C ALA A 399 -11.36 -8.68 -7.95
N ALA A 400 -12.42 -7.87 -8.06
CA ALA A 400 -13.80 -8.33 -8.05
C ALA A 400 -14.15 -9.24 -9.23
N LEU A 401 -13.60 -8.94 -10.41
CA LEU A 401 -13.80 -9.71 -11.62
C LEU A 401 -12.93 -10.97 -11.67
N SER A 402 -11.92 -11.09 -10.81
CA SER A 402 -10.98 -12.20 -10.71
C SER A 402 -11.57 -13.37 -9.90
#